data_AF-A0A1F6G1C4-F1
#
_entry.id   AF-A0A1F6G1C4-F1
#
_cell.length_a   1.000
_cell.length_b   1.000
_cell.length_c   1.000
_cell.angle_alpha   90.00
_cell.angle_beta   90.00
_cell.angle_gamma   90.00
#
_symmetry.space_group_name_H-M   'P 1'
#
loop_
_entity.id
_entity.type
_entity.pdbx_description
1 polymer ?
#
loop_
_entity_poly.entity_id
_entity_poly.type
_entity_poly.pdbx_seq_one_letter_code
_entity_poly.pdbx_strand_id
1 'polypeptide(L)'
;MNILAIPIQLGAVFFLIFAFTRVWLRMREGSIGIGMFIFWIVIWGLALVAVVKPGVTTSVANRLGIGRGVDAALYISIVLLFYLNFRSNVMMENLRHEITKLTREIAIK
;
A
#
# COMPACT_ATOMS: atom_id res chain seq x y z
N MET A 1 -26.29 13.00 11.56
CA MET A 1 -24.87 12.55 11.64
C MET A 1 -24.83 11.46 12.70
N ASN A 2 -24.71 10.18 12.31
CA ASN A 2 -24.88 9.06 13.26
C ASN A 2 -23.70 9.02 14.25
N ILE A 3 -24.01 9.16 15.54
CA ILE A 3 -23.06 9.15 16.66
C ILE A 3 -22.24 7.83 16.70
N LEU A 4 -22.81 6.74 16.18
CA LEU A 4 -22.15 5.42 16.05
C LEU A 4 -20.98 5.37 15.05
N ALA A 5 -20.88 6.32 14.09
CA ALA A 5 -19.82 6.32 13.07
C ALA A 5 -18.58 7.12 13.49
N ILE A 6 -18.68 7.93 14.55
CA ILE A 6 -17.61 8.81 15.05
C ILE A 6 -16.33 8.02 15.42
N PRO A 7 -16.38 6.84 16.06
CA PRO A 7 -15.17 6.09 16.42
C PRO A 7 -14.37 5.63 15.19
N ILE A 8 -15.07 5.17 14.14
CA ILE A 8 -14.45 4.70 12.90
C ILE A 8 -13.79 5.88 12.16
N GLN A 9 -14.45 7.04 12.15
CA GLN A 9 -13.92 8.25 11.51
C GLN A 9 -12.66 8.77 12.23
N LEU A 10 -12.67 8.81 13.57
CA LEU A 10 -11.50 9.20 14.37
C LEU A 10 -10.32 8.24 14.14
N GLY A 11 -10.58 6.93 14.13
CA GLY A 11 -9.57 5.92 13.83
C GLY A 11 -8.97 6.08 12.43
N ALA A 12 -9.81 6.33 11.42
CA ALA A 12 -9.37 6.53 10.04
C ALA A 12 -8.51 7.80 9.88
N VAL A 13 -8.86 8.89 10.55
CA VAL A 13 -8.07 10.14 10.54
C VAL A 13 -6.72 9.94 11.22
N PHE A 14 -6.69 9.31 12.39
CA PHE A 14 -5.43 8.99 13.08
C PHE A 14 -4.52 8.14 12.21
N PHE A 15 -5.10 7.13 11.55
CA PHE A 15 -4.38 6.25 10.65
C PHE A 15 -3.83 6.99 9.43
N LEU A 16 -4.58 7.93 8.83
CA LEU A 16 -4.06 8.77 7.74
C LEU A 16 -2.91 9.68 8.18
N ILE A 17 -3.00 10.29 9.36
CA ILE A 17 -1.92 11.13 9.90
C ILE A 17 -0.65 10.27 10.10
N PHE A 18 -0.80 9.07 10.65
CA PHE A 18 0.30 8.12 10.81
C PHE A 18 0.88 7.72 9.45
N ALA A 19 0.04 7.35 8.49
CA ALA A 19 0.47 6.97 7.14
C ALA A 19 1.21 8.13 6.46
N PHE A 20 0.67 9.34 6.51
CA PHE A 20 1.30 10.53 5.95
C PHE A 20 2.66 10.81 6.59
N THR A 21 2.76 10.73 7.92
CA THR A 21 4.01 10.91 8.65
C THR A 21 5.07 9.90 8.21
N ARG A 22 4.70 8.64 8.02
CA ARG A 22 5.63 7.58 7.57
C ARG A 22 6.14 7.82 6.15
N VAL A 23 5.26 8.23 5.23
CA VAL A 23 5.67 8.51 3.84
C VAL A 23 6.54 9.78 3.80
N TRP A 24 6.23 10.80 4.60
CA TRP A 24 7.02 12.02 4.72
C TRP A 24 8.43 11.78 5.25
N LEU A 25 8.58 10.96 6.30
CA LEU A 25 9.88 10.59 6.86
C LEU A 25 10.75 9.88 5.81
N ARG A 26 10.18 8.92 5.08
CA ARG A 26 10.91 8.20 4.02
C ARG A 26 11.28 9.07 2.82
N MET A 27 10.48 10.09 2.49
CA MET A 27 10.83 11.09 1.48
C MET A 27 12.01 11.96 1.93
N ARG A 28 12.04 12.36 3.21
CA ARG A 28 13.17 13.10 3.79
C ARG A 28 14.47 12.30 3.83
N GLU A 29 14.38 10.99 4.01
CA GLU A 29 15.53 10.07 3.95
C GLU A 29 16.06 9.86 2.52
N GLY A 30 15.44 10.48 1.49
CA GLY A 30 15.84 10.31 0.08
C GLY A 30 15.54 8.93 -0.50
N SER A 31 14.94 8.05 0.30
CA SER A 31 14.67 6.65 -0.06
C SER A 31 13.50 6.46 -1.04
N ILE A 32 12.68 7.50 -1.24
CA ILE A 32 11.48 7.46 -2.07
C ILE A 32 11.40 8.71 -2.97
N GLY A 33 11.23 8.51 -4.28
CA GLY A 33 10.96 9.60 -5.22
C GLY A 33 9.53 10.16 -5.10
N ILE A 34 9.32 11.38 -5.60
CA ILE A 34 8.04 12.11 -5.51
C ILE A 34 6.84 11.31 -6.05
N GLY A 35 7.06 10.50 -7.11
CA GLY A 35 6.01 9.66 -7.69
C GLY A 35 5.51 8.58 -6.74
N MET A 36 6.41 7.96 -5.97
CA MET A 36 6.05 6.94 -5.01
C MET A 36 5.42 7.55 -3.74
N PHE A 37 5.78 8.79 -3.37
CA PHE A 37 5.07 9.56 -2.35
C PHE A 37 3.59 9.79 -2.74
N ILE A 38 3.33 10.28 -3.95
CA ILE A 38 1.97 10.51 -4.48
C ILE A 38 1.18 9.21 -4.53
N PHE A 39 1.79 8.12 -5.02
CA PHE A 39 1.16 6.80 -5.08
C PHE A 39 0.63 6.34 -3.72
N TRP A 40 1.44 6.47 -2.66
CA TRP A 40 1.02 6.08 -1.32
C TRP A 40 -0.10 6.96 -0.77
N ILE A 41 -0.06 8.28 -1.00
CA ILE A 41 -1.15 9.17 -0.58
C ILE A 41 -2.47 8.78 -1.26
N VAL A 42 -2.43 8.48 -2.56
CA VAL A 42 -3.63 8.07 -3.31
C VAL A 42 -4.19 6.76 -2.77
N ILE A 43 -3.34 5.76 -2.52
CA ILE A 43 -3.78 4.48 -1.93
C ILE A 43 -4.46 4.69 -0.57
N TRP A 44 -3.84 5.45 0.32
CA TRP A 44 -4.40 5.68 1.65
C TRP A 44 -5.68 6.51 1.60
N GLY A 45 -5.75 7.48 0.70
CA GLY A 45 -6.97 8.26 0.45
C GLY A 45 -8.14 7.38 -0.03
N LEU A 46 -7.88 6.48 -0.99
CA LEU A 46 -8.89 5.52 -1.47
C LEU A 46 -9.36 4.57 -0.36
N ALA A 47 -8.44 4.08 0.47
CA ALA A 47 -8.77 3.25 1.62
C ALA A 47 -9.68 4.00 2.61
N LEU A 48 -9.41 5.28 2.90
CA LEU A 48 -10.27 6.08 3.76
C LEU A 48 -11.67 6.25 3.17
N VAL A 49 -11.77 6.56 1.87
CA VAL A 49 -13.08 6.70 1.20
C VAL A 49 -13.88 5.40 1.29
N ALA A 50 -13.23 4.25 1.10
CA ALA A 50 -13.87 2.95 1.20
C ALA A 50 -14.40 2.65 2.60
N VAL A 51 -13.70 3.10 3.65
CA VAL A 51 -14.12 2.93 5.07
C VAL A 51 -15.25 3.89 5.46
N VAL A 52 -15.15 5.16 5.06
CA VAL A 52 -16.13 6.20 5.44
C VAL A 52 -17.45 6.06 4.67
N LYS A 53 -17.41 5.60 3.42
CA LYS A 53 -18.59 5.51 2.54
C LYS A 53 -18.67 4.14 1.86
N PRO A 54 -19.09 3.09 2.57
CA PRO A 54 -19.14 1.73 2.02
C PRO A 54 -20.07 1.59 0.81
N GLY A 55 -21.07 2.48 0.66
CA GLY A 55 -21.96 2.49 -0.50
C GLY A 55 -21.26 2.72 -1.85
N VAL A 56 -20.10 3.40 -1.85
CA VAL A 56 -19.27 3.56 -3.07
C VAL A 56 -18.63 2.21 -3.43
N THR A 57 -18.05 1.54 -2.44
CA THR A 57 -17.43 0.21 -2.59
C THR A 57 -18.47 -0.83 -3.05
N THR A 58 -19.69 -0.78 -2.50
CA THR A 58 -20.79 -1.68 -2.90
C THR A 58 -21.26 -1.43 -4.33
N SER A 59 -21.33 -0.17 -4.79
CA SER A 59 -21.71 0.14 -6.18
C SER A 59 -20.67 -0.39 -7.19
N VAL A 60 -19.39 -0.25 -6.88
CA VAL A 60 -18.29 -0.79 -7.70
C VAL A 60 -18.32 -2.33 -7.71
N ALA A 61 -18.48 -2.96 -6.55
CA ALA A 61 -18.51 -4.42 -6.46
C ALA A 61 -19.72 -5.07 -7.11
N ASN A 62 -20.89 -4.41 -7.09
CA ASN A 62 -22.08 -4.90 -7.80
C ASN A 62 -21.85 -4.93 -9.33
N ARG A 63 -21.05 -4.01 -9.89
CA ARG A 63 -20.65 -4.07 -11.31
C ARG A 63 -19.70 -5.22 -11.61
N LEU A 64 -18.92 -5.65 -10.61
CA LEU A 64 -17.99 -6.77 -10.70
C LEU A 64 -18.65 -8.12 -10.35
N GLY A 65 -19.95 -8.14 -10.05
CA GLY A 65 -20.69 -9.36 -9.68
C GLY A 65 -20.45 -9.87 -8.26
N ILE A 66 -19.88 -9.03 -7.38
CA ILE A 66 -19.54 -9.39 -6.00
C ILE A 66 -20.52 -8.68 -5.05
N GLY A 67 -21.31 -9.45 -4.30
CA GLY A 67 -22.39 -8.92 -3.45
C GLY A 67 -21.95 -8.04 -2.27
N ARG A 68 -20.64 -8.04 -1.94
CA ARG A 68 -20.06 -7.22 -0.86
C ARG A 68 -18.83 -6.46 -1.36
N GLY A 69 -18.89 -5.14 -1.27
CA GLY A 69 -17.80 -4.23 -1.63
C GLY A 69 -16.45 -4.56 -1.03
N VAL A 70 -16.46 -4.91 0.26
CA VAL A 70 -15.24 -5.21 1.03
C VAL A 70 -14.57 -6.48 0.53
N ASP A 71 -15.33 -7.51 0.16
CA ASP A 71 -14.79 -8.81 -0.25
C ASP A 71 -14.04 -8.68 -1.58
N ALA A 72 -14.58 -7.90 -2.52
CA ALA A 72 -13.90 -7.58 -3.78
C ALA A 72 -12.56 -6.88 -3.55
N ALA A 73 -12.54 -5.86 -2.67
CA ALA A 73 -11.32 -5.14 -2.33
C ALA A 73 -10.29 -6.04 -1.63
N LEU A 74 -10.74 -6.98 -0.79
CA LEU A 74 -9.89 -7.96 -0.13
C LEU A 74 -9.24 -8.91 -1.13
N TYR A 75 -9.99 -9.49 -2.07
CA TYR A 75 -9.41 -10.38 -3.07
C TYR A 75 -8.36 -9.68 -3.94
N ILE A 76 -8.69 -8.47 -4.42
CA ILE A 76 -7.76 -7.68 -5.24
C ILE A 76 -6.50 -7.33 -4.44
N SER A 77 -6.66 -6.90 -3.18
CA SER A 77 -5.51 -6.53 -2.35
C SER A 77 -4.62 -7.72 -2.03
N ILE A 78 -5.18 -8.90 -1.74
CA ILE A 78 -4.40 -10.12 -1.50
C ILE A 78 -3.58 -10.49 -2.75
N VAL A 79 -4.22 -10.54 -3.93
CA VAL A 79 -3.51 -10.87 -5.19
C VAL A 79 -2.40 -9.87 -5.46
N LEU A 80 -2.69 -8.57 -5.31
CA LEU A 80 -1.71 -7.50 -5.52
C LEU A 80 -0.54 -7.60 -4.53
N LEU A 81 -0.82 -7.85 -3.25
CA LEU A 81 0.20 -8.01 -2.21
C LEU A 81 1.10 -9.22 -2.49
N PHE A 82 0.54 -10.36 -2.89
CA PHE A 82 1.32 -11.53 -3.28
C PHE A 82 2.24 -11.21 -4.46
N TYR A 83 1.73 -10.53 -5.50
CA TYR A 83 2.57 -10.13 -6.63
C TYR A 83 3.69 -9.16 -6.23
N LEU A 84 3.39 -8.15 -5.42
CA LEU A 84 4.39 -7.20 -4.93
C LEU A 84 5.44 -7.89 -4.04
N ASN A 85 5.02 -8.83 -3.20
CA ASN A 85 5.92 -9.62 -2.36
C ASN A 85 6.84 -10.51 -3.23
N PHE A 86 6.27 -11.21 -4.21
CA PHE A 86 7.04 -11.98 -5.18
C PHE A 86 8.08 -11.11 -5.90
N ARG A 87 7.67 -9.96 -6.45
CA ARG A 87 8.57 -9.01 -7.11
C ARG A 87 9.68 -8.53 -6.17
N SER A 88 9.35 -8.25 -4.91
CA SER A 88 10.33 -7.85 -3.90
C SER A 88 11.35 -8.96 -3.63
N ASN A 89 10.91 -10.22 -3.53
CA ASN A 89 11.82 -11.36 -3.34
C ASN A 89 12.78 -11.53 -4.53
N VAL A 90 12.27 -11.42 -5.77
CA VAL A 90 13.11 -11.47 -6.97
C VAL A 90 14.15 -10.34 -6.99
N MET A 91 13.76 -9.12 -6.61
CA MET A 91 14.70 -7.99 -6.51
C MET A 91 15.78 -8.26 -5.45
N MET A 92 15.40 -8.79 -4.29
CA MET A 92 16.34 -9.14 -3.22
C MET A 92 17.32 -10.23 -3.66
N GLU A 93 16.86 -11.22 -4.42
CA GLU A 93 17.71 -12.27 -4.99
C GLU A 93 18.73 -11.70 -5.97
N ASN A 94 18.29 -10.83 -6.89
CA ASN A 94 19.17 -10.18 -7.85
C ASN A 94 20.23 -9.32 -7.14
N LEU A 95 19.83 -8.55 -6.13
CA LEU A 95 20.77 -7.77 -5.30
C LEU A 95 21.80 -8.67 -4.61
N ARG A 96 21.38 -9.84 -4.10
CA ARG A 96 22.31 -10.82 -3.49
C ARG A 96 23.33 -11.34 -4.51
N HIS A 97 22.88 -11.62 -5.74
CA HIS A 97 23.78 -12.04 -6.82
C HIS A 97 24.78 -10.95 -7.20
N GLU A 98 24.33 -9.70 -7.33
CA GLU A 98 25.19 -8.54 -7.63
C GLU A 98 26.24 -8.33 -6.54
N ILE A 99 25.84 -8.39 -5.26
CA ILE A 99 26.76 -8.28 -4.12
C ILE A 99 27.79 -9.42 -4.18
N THR A 100 27.36 -10.66 -4.42
CA THR A 100 28.25 -11.82 -4.50
C THR A 100 29.28 -11.66 -5.62
N LYS A 101 28.86 -11.18 -6.78
CA LYS A 101 29.74 -10.91 -7.92
C LYS A 101 30.75 -9.81 -7.58
N LEU A 102 30.28 -8.71 -6.99
CA LEU A 102 31.11 -7.59 -6.57
C LEU A 102 32.18 -8.02 -5.55
N THR A 103 31.80 -8.79 -4.52
CA THR A 103 32.75 -9.31 -3.52
C THR A 103 33.78 -10.23 -4.15
N ARG A 104 33.40 -11.08 -5.11
CA ARG A 104 34.34 -11.97 -5.83
C ARG A 104 35.35 -11.16 -6.66
N GLU A 105 34.89 -10.13 -7.39
CA GLU A 105 35.78 -9.27 -8.17
C GLU A 105 36.77 -8.51 -7.28
N ILE A 106 36.33 -8.07 -6.10
CA ILE A 106 37.21 -7.41 -5.11
C ILE A 106 38.23 -8.41 -4.54
N ALA A 107 37.85 -9.66 -4.29
CA ALA A 107 38.74 -10.65 -3.67
C ALA A 107 39.79 -11.27 -4.61
N ILE A 108 39.56 -11.21 -5.93
CA ILE A 108 40.51 -11.70 -6.95
C ILE A 108 41.53 -10.63 -7.35
N LYS A 109 41.28 -9.35 -7.02
CA LYS A 109 42.23 -8.25 -7.15
C LYS A 109 43.14 -8.16 -5.93
#